data_AF-A0A7Y6KK05-F1
#
_entry.id   AF-A0A7Y6KK05-F1
#
_cell.length_a   1.000
_cell.length_b   1.000
_cell.length_c   1.000
_cell.angle_alpha   90.00
_cell.angle_beta   90.00
_cell.angle_gamma   90.00
#
_symmetry.space_group_name_H-M   'P 1'
#
loop_
_entity.id
_entity.type
_entity.pdbx_description
1 polymer ?
#
loop_
_entity_poly.entity_id
_entity_poly.type
_entity_poly.pdbx_seq_one_letter_code
_entity_poly.pdbx_strand_id
1 'polypeptide(L)'
;YARIATLGEEVRDPARTIPRAIPVALGVTLVVYTLVAVSVPMVLGPEGLARATAPLSEAVRAAGADWLVPVVRIGAAAAALGSLLALILGVSRTILAMARDRHLPPALAAVHPKFQVPHRAELLVGAVVAVAAATADLRGAIGFSSFGVLVYYAVANASAWTLTPDEGRPNRLIPAAGLAGCLVLAFALPLSSVVSGAVVLALGTAVHAVRRALGARG
;
A
#
# COMPACT_ATOMS: atom_id res chain seq x y z
N TYR A 1 -2.35 5.33 -6.46
CA TYR A 1 -1.51 5.87 -7.55
C TYR A 1 -0.37 4.92 -7.96
N ALA A 2 0.41 4.33 -7.04
CA ALA A 2 1.53 3.43 -7.41
C ALA A 2 1.13 2.30 -8.39
N ARG A 3 -0.08 1.76 -8.25
CA ARG A 3 -0.57 0.71 -9.16
C ARG A 3 -0.85 1.19 -10.58
N ILE A 4 -1.20 2.47 -10.76
CA ILE A 4 -1.38 3.08 -12.09
C ILE A 4 -0.05 3.08 -12.85
N ALA A 5 1.07 3.27 -12.14
CA ALA A 5 2.40 3.21 -12.74
C ALA A 5 2.83 1.77 -13.09
N THR A 6 2.48 0.79 -12.24
CA THR A 6 2.85 -0.62 -12.49
C THR A 6 1.99 -1.31 -13.56
N LEU A 7 0.81 -0.77 -13.86
CA LEU A 7 -0.11 -1.27 -14.90
C LEU A 7 0.01 -0.49 -16.22
N GLY A 8 1.15 0.17 -16.46
CA GLY A 8 1.35 0.98 -17.66
C GLY A 8 1.17 0.22 -18.98
N GLU A 9 1.40 -1.09 -18.98
CA GLU A 9 1.20 -1.98 -20.14
C GLU A 9 -0.28 -2.15 -20.52
N GLU A 10 -1.22 -1.94 -19.57
CA GLU A 10 -2.67 -2.04 -19.80
C GLU A 10 -3.30 -0.66 -20.13
N VAL A 11 -2.52 0.42 -20.09
CA VAL A 11 -2.98 1.80 -20.29
C VAL A 11 -2.74 2.24 -21.74
N ARG A 12 -3.76 2.82 -22.37
CA ARG A 12 -3.60 3.43 -23.70
C ARG A 12 -2.76 4.71 -23.58
N ASP A 13 -1.64 4.76 -24.30
CA ASP A 13 -0.65 5.85 -24.27
C ASP A 13 -0.15 6.20 -22.85
N PRO A 14 0.62 5.28 -22.21
CA PRO A 14 1.03 5.43 -20.82
C PRO A 14 1.90 6.67 -20.59
N ALA A 15 2.71 7.06 -21.58
CA ALA A 15 3.59 8.22 -21.52
C ALA A 15 2.85 9.54 -21.32
N ARG A 16 1.58 9.64 -21.76
CA ARG A 16 0.75 10.85 -21.57
C ARG A 16 -0.31 10.67 -20.50
N THR A 17 -0.88 9.48 -20.38
CA THR A 17 -2.01 9.21 -19.47
C THR A 17 -1.55 9.13 -18.02
N ILE A 18 -0.47 8.41 -17.72
CA ILE A 18 0.04 8.24 -16.36
C ILE A 18 0.43 9.57 -15.70
N PRO A 19 1.24 10.45 -16.34
CA PRO A 19 1.65 11.70 -15.69
C PRO A 19 0.51 12.68 -15.45
N ARG A 20 -0.64 12.54 -16.14
CA ARG A 20 -1.85 13.33 -15.88
C ARG A 20 -2.76 12.68 -14.84
N ALA A 21 -2.91 11.37 -14.89
CA ALA A 21 -3.79 10.63 -14.00
C ALA A 21 -3.31 10.67 -12.53
N ILE A 22 -1.99 10.58 -12.30
CA ILE A 22 -1.43 10.61 -10.95
C ILE A 22 -1.77 11.91 -10.19
N PRO A 23 -1.44 13.12 -10.70
CA PRO A 23 -1.74 14.36 -9.97
C PRO A 23 -3.24 14.62 -9.84
N VAL A 24 -4.06 14.27 -10.83
CA VAL A 24 -5.53 14.40 -10.74
C VAL A 24 -6.08 13.50 -9.63
N ALA A 25 -5.68 12.22 -9.60
CA ALA A 25 -6.13 11.29 -8.57
C ALA A 25 -5.66 11.72 -7.17
N LEU A 26 -4.42 12.19 -7.04
CA LEU A 26 -3.89 12.72 -5.79
C LEU A 26 -4.64 13.98 -5.35
N GLY A 27 -4.90 14.92 -6.26
CA GLY A 27 -5.62 16.16 -5.97
C GLY A 27 -7.05 15.89 -5.49
N VAL A 28 -7.80 15.03 -6.20
CA VAL A 28 -9.15 14.63 -5.78
C VAL A 28 -9.12 13.95 -4.41
N THR A 29 -8.19 13.02 -4.20
CA THR A 29 -8.06 12.33 -2.90
C THR A 29 -7.74 13.31 -1.78
N LEU A 30 -6.83 14.26 -2.01
CA LEU A 30 -6.42 15.26 -1.03
C LEU A 30 -7.61 16.16 -0.64
N VAL A 31 -8.38 16.64 -1.62
CA VAL A 31 -9.57 17.47 -1.36
C VAL A 31 -10.58 16.69 -0.52
N VAL A 32 -10.92 15.45 -0.93
CA VAL A 32 -11.88 14.61 -0.20
C VAL A 32 -11.39 14.34 1.23
N TYR A 33 -10.12 13.98 1.39
CA TYR A 33 -9.55 13.67 2.71
C TYR A 33 -9.50 14.91 3.61
N THR A 34 -9.23 16.08 3.04
CA THR A 34 -9.22 17.35 3.79
C THR A 34 -10.63 17.70 4.28
N LEU A 35 -11.63 17.57 3.40
CA LEU A 35 -13.03 17.80 3.76
C LEU A 35 -13.47 16.86 4.89
N VAL A 36 -13.11 15.59 4.83
CA VAL A 36 -13.39 14.61 5.90
C VAL A 36 -12.63 14.97 7.19
N ALA A 37 -11.33 15.26 7.09
CA ALA A 37 -10.47 15.56 8.24
C ALA A 37 -10.89 16.84 8.97
N VAL A 38 -11.56 17.77 8.31
CA VAL A 38 -12.11 18.99 8.92
C VAL A 38 -13.55 18.76 9.42
N SER A 39 -14.42 18.14 8.61
CA SER A 39 -15.83 17.96 8.97
C SER A 39 -16.05 17.00 10.14
N VAL A 40 -15.35 15.86 10.17
CA VAL A 40 -15.60 14.82 11.19
C VAL A 40 -15.25 15.30 12.61
N PRO A 41 -14.07 15.91 12.88
CA PRO A 41 -13.78 16.46 14.20
C PRO A 41 -14.70 17.62 14.59
N MET A 42 -15.18 18.43 13.63
CA MET A 42 -16.13 19.51 13.94
C MET A 42 -17.47 18.97 14.44
N VAL A 43 -17.90 17.80 13.96
CA VAL A 43 -19.18 17.19 14.36
C VAL A 43 -19.02 16.31 15.61
N LEU A 44 -17.99 15.47 15.67
CA LEU A 44 -17.80 14.49 16.76
C LEU A 44 -16.97 15.01 17.94
N GLY A 45 -16.21 16.08 17.73
CA GLY A 45 -15.17 16.51 18.65
C GLY A 45 -13.97 15.54 18.72
N PRO A 46 -12.86 15.95 19.37
CA PRO A 46 -11.66 15.13 19.49
C PRO A 46 -11.89 13.82 20.25
N GLU A 47 -12.66 13.86 21.34
CA GLU A 47 -12.93 12.68 22.16
C GLU A 47 -13.89 11.69 21.51
N GLY A 48 -14.88 12.19 20.76
CA GLY A 48 -15.79 11.35 19.98
C GLY A 48 -15.02 10.63 18.87
N LEU A 49 -14.15 11.34 18.16
CA LEU A 49 -13.29 10.76 17.14
C LEU A 49 -12.32 9.70 17.68
N ALA A 50 -11.75 9.92 18.87
CA ALA A 50 -10.78 9.00 19.47
C ALA A 50 -11.40 7.65 19.86
N ARG A 51 -12.71 7.65 20.21
CA ARG A 51 -13.48 6.46 20.61
C ARG A 51 -14.25 5.82 19.46
N ALA A 52 -14.53 6.57 18.40
CA ALA A 52 -15.29 6.09 17.26
C ALA A 52 -14.62 4.90 16.58
N THR A 53 -15.39 3.84 16.35
CA THR A 53 -14.95 2.68 15.55
C THR A 53 -15.33 2.86 14.09
N ALA A 54 -16.37 3.65 13.82
CA ALA A 54 -16.82 4.00 12.47
C ALA A 54 -17.06 5.51 12.38
N PRO A 55 -16.00 6.34 12.42
CA PRO A 55 -16.10 7.80 12.59
C PRO A 55 -16.93 8.48 11.50
N LEU A 56 -16.90 7.99 10.26
CA LEU A 56 -17.74 8.54 9.18
C LEU A 56 -19.24 8.27 9.41
N SER A 57 -19.59 7.04 9.80
CA SER A 57 -20.99 6.70 10.08
C SER A 57 -21.50 7.39 11.34
N GLU A 58 -20.66 7.51 12.37
CA GLU A 58 -20.98 8.21 13.61
C GLU A 58 -21.15 9.72 13.37
N ALA A 59 -20.29 10.34 12.55
CA ALA A 59 -20.43 11.75 12.19
C ALA A 59 -21.74 12.03 11.43
N VAL A 60 -22.15 11.13 10.52
CA VAL A 60 -23.40 11.25 9.77
C VAL A 60 -24.62 11.17 10.69
N ARG A 61 -24.59 10.28 11.69
CA ARG A 61 -25.64 10.22 12.73
C ARG A 61 -25.68 11.48 13.57
N ALA A 62 -24.51 11.92 14.05
CA ALA A 62 -24.39 13.12 14.87
C ALA A 62 -24.81 14.40 14.14
N ALA A 63 -24.71 14.42 12.80
CA ALA A 63 -25.21 15.49 11.95
C ALA A 63 -26.73 15.42 11.68
N GLY A 64 -27.45 14.44 12.24
CA GLY A 64 -28.90 14.26 12.05
C GLY A 64 -29.29 13.65 10.69
N ALA A 65 -28.33 13.10 9.95
CA ALA A 65 -28.55 12.54 8.61
C ALA A 65 -28.58 11.01 8.62
N ASP A 66 -29.32 10.40 9.56
CA ASP A 66 -29.35 8.95 9.78
C ASP A 66 -29.68 8.11 8.53
N TRP A 67 -30.46 8.66 7.61
CA TRP A 67 -30.82 8.03 6.34
C TRP A 67 -29.60 7.77 5.42
N LEU A 68 -28.51 8.52 5.58
CA LEU A 68 -27.26 8.34 4.83
C LEU A 68 -26.33 7.27 5.42
N VAL A 69 -26.54 6.86 6.68
CA VAL A 69 -25.70 5.86 7.35
C VAL A 69 -25.58 4.55 6.56
N PRO A 70 -26.67 3.91 6.06
CA PRO A 70 -26.54 2.69 5.27
C PRO A 70 -25.72 2.92 3.99
N VAL A 71 -25.90 4.06 3.32
CA VAL A 71 -25.16 4.42 2.09
C VAL A 71 -23.65 4.52 2.40
N VAL A 72 -23.29 5.23 3.47
CA VAL A 72 -21.89 5.39 3.90
C VAL A 72 -21.27 4.06 4.30
N ARG A 73 -22.02 3.21 5.01
CA ARG A 73 -21.54 1.88 5.41
C ARG A 73 -21.30 0.97 4.21
N ILE A 74 -22.26 0.90 3.28
CA ILE A 74 -22.14 0.09 2.07
C ILE A 74 -21.00 0.61 1.20
N GLY A 75 -20.89 1.94 1.03
CA GLY A 75 -19.81 2.56 0.28
C GLY A 75 -18.44 2.28 0.89
N ALA A 76 -18.30 2.40 2.20
CA ALA A 76 -17.07 2.07 2.91
C ALA A 76 -16.69 0.59 2.78
N ALA A 77 -17.67 -0.32 2.91
CA ALA A 77 -17.45 -1.75 2.72
C ALA A 77 -17.03 -2.08 1.29
N ALA A 78 -17.72 -1.53 0.29
CA ALA A 78 -17.38 -1.73 -1.12
C ALA A 78 -15.97 -1.19 -1.45
N ALA A 79 -15.62 0.00 -0.95
CA ALA A 79 -14.29 0.58 -1.13
C ALA A 79 -13.19 -0.26 -0.46
N ALA A 80 -13.42 -0.73 0.77
CA ALA A 80 -12.48 -1.58 1.50
C ALA A 80 -12.27 -2.93 0.81
N LEU A 81 -13.36 -3.59 0.40
CA LEU A 81 -13.30 -4.86 -0.33
C LEU A 81 -12.62 -4.72 -1.69
N GLY A 82 -12.94 -3.65 -2.44
CA GLY A 82 -12.28 -3.35 -3.71
C GLY A 82 -10.79 -3.12 -3.55
N SER A 83 -10.37 -2.36 -2.53
CA SER A 83 -8.96 -2.15 -2.20
C SER A 83 -8.25 -3.45 -1.81
N LEU A 84 -8.89 -4.27 -0.97
CA LEU A 84 -8.38 -5.56 -0.52
C LEU A 84 -8.17 -6.53 -1.70
N LEU A 85 -9.18 -6.67 -2.56
CA LEU A 85 -9.10 -7.52 -3.74
C LEU A 85 -7.98 -7.04 -4.68
N ALA A 86 -7.90 -5.74 -4.91
CA ALA A 86 -6.85 -5.13 -5.71
C ALA A 86 -5.46 -5.50 -5.15
N LEU A 87 -5.26 -5.38 -3.84
CA LEU A 87 -4.00 -5.73 -3.17
C LEU A 87 -3.68 -7.23 -3.28
N ILE A 88 -4.63 -8.11 -2.99
CA ILE A 88 -4.45 -9.57 -3.10
C ILE A 88 -4.00 -9.95 -4.51
N LEU A 89 -4.67 -9.43 -5.54
CA LEU A 89 -4.30 -9.68 -6.94
C LEU A 89 -2.90 -9.15 -7.27
N GLY A 90 -2.52 -7.99 -6.72
CA GLY A 90 -1.18 -7.42 -6.91
C GLY A 90 -0.08 -8.26 -6.31
N VAL A 91 -0.21 -8.55 -5.02
CA VAL A 91 0.77 -9.33 -4.27
C VAL A 91 0.93 -10.73 -4.87
N SER A 92 -0.18 -11.36 -5.27
CA SER A 92 -0.15 -12.69 -5.89
C SER A 92 0.62 -12.72 -7.21
N ARG A 93 0.52 -11.66 -8.02
CA ARG A 93 1.31 -11.53 -9.27
C ARG A 93 2.79 -11.32 -8.97
N THR A 94 3.14 -10.52 -7.96
CA THR A 94 4.54 -10.37 -7.53
C THR A 94 5.10 -11.69 -7.01
N ILE A 95 4.34 -12.45 -6.22
CA ILE A 95 4.73 -13.78 -5.75
C ILE A 95 4.93 -14.75 -6.92
N LEU A 96 4.03 -14.75 -7.90
CA LEU A 96 4.15 -15.55 -9.11
C LEU A 96 5.47 -15.25 -9.85
N ALA A 97 5.79 -13.98 -10.06
CA ALA A 97 7.02 -13.57 -10.72
C ALA A 97 8.26 -14.03 -9.92
N MET A 98 8.28 -13.78 -8.61
CA MET A 98 9.36 -14.23 -7.73
C MET A 98 9.51 -15.77 -7.73
N ALA A 99 8.41 -16.51 -7.76
CA ALA A 99 8.43 -17.97 -7.80
C ALA A 99 8.95 -18.50 -9.15
N ARG A 100 8.65 -17.84 -10.26
CA ARG A 100 9.22 -18.15 -11.59
C ARG A 100 10.73 -17.92 -11.62
N ASP A 101 11.18 -16.85 -10.99
CA ASP A 101 12.60 -16.52 -10.85
C ASP A 101 13.31 -17.35 -9.76
N ARG A 102 12.64 -18.39 -9.21
CA ARG A 102 13.14 -19.28 -8.14
C ARG A 102 13.51 -18.57 -6.83
N HIS A 103 13.03 -17.34 -6.62
CA HIS A 103 13.11 -16.63 -5.34
C HIS A 103 12.06 -17.11 -4.34
N LEU A 104 11.08 -17.91 -4.75
CA LEU A 104 10.09 -18.53 -3.88
C LEU A 104 9.88 -20.00 -4.30
N PRO A 105 9.24 -20.84 -3.44
CA PRO A 105 8.96 -22.22 -3.79
C PRO A 105 8.26 -22.32 -5.16
N PRO A 106 8.75 -23.16 -6.10
CA PRO A 106 8.22 -23.23 -7.46
C PRO A 106 6.74 -23.67 -7.48
N ALA A 107 6.27 -24.32 -6.42
CA ALA A 107 4.86 -24.64 -6.23
C ALA A 107 3.95 -23.40 -6.29
N LEU A 108 4.44 -22.22 -5.90
CA LEU A 108 3.69 -20.95 -5.97
C LEU A 108 3.63 -20.36 -7.39
N ALA A 109 4.44 -20.87 -8.33
CA ALA A 109 4.39 -20.45 -9.72
C ALA A 109 3.25 -21.13 -10.51
N ALA A 110 2.44 -21.98 -9.86
CA ALA A 110 1.36 -22.71 -10.51
C ALA A 110 0.20 -21.79 -10.92
N VAL A 111 -0.08 -21.75 -12.22
CA VAL A 111 -1.20 -21.02 -12.81
C VAL A 111 -2.36 -21.97 -13.08
N HIS A 112 -3.58 -21.53 -12.78
CA HIS A 112 -4.78 -22.33 -13.01
C HIS A 112 -5.05 -22.51 -14.52
N PRO A 113 -5.25 -23.73 -15.04
CA PRO A 113 -5.34 -23.98 -16.49
C PRO A 113 -6.52 -23.28 -17.17
N LYS A 114 -7.68 -23.22 -16.51
CA LYS A 114 -8.89 -22.56 -17.04
C LYS A 114 -8.91 -21.03 -16.85
N PHE A 115 -8.65 -20.55 -15.64
CA PHE A 115 -8.79 -19.13 -15.28
C PHE A 115 -7.52 -18.30 -15.47
N GLN A 116 -6.38 -18.93 -15.74
CA GLN A 116 -5.09 -18.26 -15.96
C GLN A 116 -4.64 -17.36 -14.78
N VAL A 117 -5.06 -17.72 -13.55
CA VAL A 117 -4.68 -17.01 -12.30
C VAL A 117 -3.70 -17.82 -11.46
N PRO A 118 -2.78 -17.19 -10.71
CA PRO A 118 -1.87 -17.87 -9.79
C PRO A 118 -2.58 -18.32 -8.50
N HIS A 119 -3.52 -19.26 -8.63
CA HIS A 119 -4.43 -19.69 -7.56
C HIS A 119 -3.73 -20.07 -6.25
N ARG A 120 -2.54 -20.70 -6.29
CA ARG A 120 -1.82 -21.05 -5.06
C ARG A 120 -1.23 -19.84 -4.35
N ALA A 121 -0.70 -18.87 -5.09
CA ALA A 121 -0.24 -17.62 -4.53
C ALA A 121 -1.41 -16.81 -3.95
N GLU A 122 -2.54 -16.79 -4.66
CA GLU A 122 -3.75 -16.11 -4.21
C GLU A 122 -4.34 -16.70 -2.93
N LEU A 123 -4.42 -18.04 -2.84
CA LEU A 123 -4.85 -18.72 -1.62
C LEU A 123 -3.90 -18.45 -0.45
N LEU A 124 -2.59 -18.47 -0.68
CA LEU A 124 -1.60 -18.16 0.35
C LEU A 124 -1.76 -16.71 0.85
N VAL A 125 -1.84 -15.75 -0.05
CA VAL A 125 -2.03 -14.33 0.30
C VAL A 125 -3.35 -14.12 1.03
N GLY A 126 -4.44 -14.72 0.53
CA GLY A 126 -5.74 -14.66 1.17
C GLY A 126 -5.73 -15.25 2.58
N ALA A 127 -5.07 -16.39 2.79
CA ALA A 127 -4.92 -16.99 4.11
C ALA A 127 -4.12 -16.10 5.07
N VAL A 128 -2.99 -15.54 4.62
CA VAL A 128 -2.19 -14.60 5.42
C VAL A 128 -2.99 -13.35 5.79
N VAL A 129 -3.72 -12.79 4.84
CA VAL A 129 -4.59 -11.63 5.07
C VAL A 129 -5.72 -11.97 6.05
N ALA A 130 -6.34 -13.14 5.94
CA ALA A 130 -7.41 -13.58 6.85
C ALA A 130 -6.89 -13.75 8.28
N VAL A 131 -5.73 -14.38 8.46
CA VAL A 131 -5.08 -14.49 9.77
C VAL A 131 -4.74 -13.11 10.32
N ALA A 132 -4.12 -12.24 9.52
CA ALA A 132 -3.79 -10.88 9.94
C ALA A 132 -5.05 -10.09 10.32
N ALA A 133 -6.15 -10.19 9.57
CA ALA A 133 -7.41 -9.55 9.90
C ALA A 133 -8.05 -10.09 11.19
N ALA A 134 -7.82 -11.37 11.53
CA ALA A 134 -8.34 -11.99 12.74
C ALA A 134 -7.49 -11.69 14.00
N THR A 135 -6.18 -11.46 13.84
CA THR A 135 -5.25 -11.36 14.97
C THR A 135 -4.59 -9.99 15.15
N ALA A 136 -4.51 -9.16 14.11
CA ALA A 136 -3.78 -7.90 14.19
C ALA A 136 -4.65 -6.77 14.73
N ASP A 137 -4.08 -5.99 15.65
CA ASP A 137 -4.65 -4.70 16.01
C ASP A 137 -4.59 -3.75 14.81
N LEU A 138 -5.72 -3.12 14.48
CA LEU A 138 -5.85 -2.28 13.29
C LEU A 138 -4.85 -1.11 13.32
N ARG A 139 -4.65 -0.48 14.49
CA ARG A 139 -3.72 0.65 14.63
C ARG A 139 -2.28 0.20 14.43
N GLY A 140 -1.90 -0.92 15.04
CA GLY A 140 -0.59 -1.54 14.82
C GLY A 140 -0.35 -1.94 13.37
N ALA A 141 -1.33 -2.57 12.71
CA ALA A 141 -1.24 -2.98 11.32
C ALA A 141 -1.11 -1.77 10.37
N ILE A 142 -1.84 -0.68 10.62
CA ILE A 142 -1.71 0.57 9.87
C ILE A 142 -0.30 1.11 10.03
N GLY A 143 0.21 1.22 11.26
CA GLY A 143 1.55 1.75 11.52
C GLY A 143 2.65 0.93 10.84
N PHE A 144 2.59 -0.40 10.94
CA PHE A 144 3.51 -1.32 10.27
C PHE A 144 3.45 -1.16 8.73
N SER A 145 2.25 -1.13 8.16
CA SER A 145 2.05 -0.94 6.73
C SER A 145 2.56 0.42 6.25
N SER A 146 2.26 1.49 6.97
CA SER A 146 2.74 2.83 6.70
C SER A 146 4.27 2.89 6.70
N PHE A 147 4.93 2.28 7.68
CA PHE A 147 6.39 2.21 7.70
C PHE A 147 6.94 1.51 6.45
N GLY A 148 6.38 0.35 6.07
CA GLY A 148 6.80 -0.38 4.87
C GLY A 148 6.64 0.45 3.59
N VAL A 149 5.51 1.16 3.45
CA VAL A 149 5.26 2.04 2.30
C VAL A 149 6.22 3.24 2.29
N LEU A 150 6.53 3.83 3.44
CA LEU A 150 7.49 4.94 3.54
C LEU A 150 8.90 4.49 3.18
N VAL A 151 9.33 3.31 3.63
CA VAL A 151 10.63 2.75 3.23
C VAL A 151 10.64 2.46 1.73
N TYR A 152 9.58 1.87 1.18
CA TYR A 152 9.45 1.64 -0.26
C TYR A 152 9.63 2.95 -1.06
N TYR A 153 8.95 4.02 -0.66
CA TYR A 153 9.12 5.32 -1.32
C TYR A 153 10.47 5.98 -1.03
N ALA A 154 11.05 5.79 0.14
CA ALA A 154 12.41 6.25 0.43
C ALA A 154 13.41 5.61 -0.55
N VAL A 155 13.33 4.29 -0.73
CA VAL A 155 14.17 3.56 -1.70
C VAL A 155 13.91 4.06 -3.12
N ALA A 156 12.64 4.22 -3.52
CA ALA A 156 12.31 4.74 -4.86
C ALA A 156 12.89 6.15 -5.11
N ASN A 157 12.83 7.04 -4.12
CA ASN A 157 13.43 8.37 -4.22
C ASN A 157 14.96 8.31 -4.28
N ALA A 158 15.60 7.44 -3.50
CA ALA A 158 17.04 7.24 -3.56
C ALA A 158 17.48 6.67 -4.93
N SER A 159 16.75 5.70 -5.47
CA SER A 159 16.98 5.14 -6.80
C SER A 159 16.76 6.16 -7.92
N ALA A 160 15.88 7.15 -7.74
CA ALA A 160 15.70 8.20 -8.74
C ALA A 160 16.96 9.04 -8.99
N TRP A 161 17.94 9.04 -8.06
CA TRP A 161 19.23 9.69 -8.29
C TRP A 161 20.17 8.90 -9.21
N THR A 162 19.94 7.61 -9.40
CA THR A 162 20.75 6.80 -10.33
C THR A 162 20.29 6.92 -11.78
N LEU A 163 19.14 7.57 -12.03
CA LEU A 163 18.61 7.80 -13.38
C LEU A 163 19.48 8.76 -14.18
N THR A 164 19.67 8.44 -15.45
CA THR A 164 20.34 9.27 -16.46
C THR A 164 19.38 10.30 -17.07
N PRO A 165 19.89 11.38 -17.69
CA PRO A 165 19.04 12.37 -18.36
C PRO A 165 18.11 11.78 -19.42
N ASP A 166 18.57 10.73 -20.13
CA ASP A 166 17.82 10.05 -21.18
C ASP A 166 16.62 9.24 -20.63
N GLU A 167 16.68 8.87 -19.36
CA GLU A 167 15.59 8.17 -18.64
C GLU A 167 14.59 9.15 -17.99
N GLY A 168 14.69 10.45 -18.29
CA GLY A 168 13.79 11.47 -17.77
C GLY A 168 14.07 11.86 -16.33
N ARG A 169 15.36 12.00 -15.96
CA ARG A 169 15.80 12.32 -14.60
C ARG A 169 15.05 13.53 -14.01
N PRO A 170 14.34 13.39 -12.87
CA PRO A 170 13.70 14.52 -12.22
C PRO A 170 14.74 15.49 -11.64
N ASN A 171 14.34 16.75 -11.41
CA ASN A 171 15.19 17.69 -10.69
C ASN A 171 15.57 17.08 -9.33
N ARG A 172 16.86 17.00 -9.00
CA ARG A 172 17.42 16.31 -7.83
C ARG A 172 16.81 16.76 -6.49
N LEU A 173 16.25 17.98 -6.44
CA LEU A 173 15.52 18.49 -5.28
C LEU A 173 14.26 17.69 -4.95
N ILE A 174 13.56 17.18 -5.97
CA ILE A 174 12.32 16.42 -5.82
C ILE A 174 12.56 15.09 -5.07
N PRO A 175 13.46 14.19 -5.52
CA PRO A 175 13.76 12.97 -4.78
C PRO A 175 14.43 13.26 -3.44
N ALA A 176 15.22 14.32 -3.31
CA ALA A 176 15.80 14.73 -2.01
C ALA A 176 14.70 15.03 -0.98
N ALA A 177 13.74 15.88 -1.36
CA ALA A 177 12.62 16.26 -0.51
C ALA A 177 11.71 15.05 -0.21
N GLY A 178 11.45 14.21 -1.21
CA GLY A 178 10.66 12.99 -1.05
C GLY A 178 11.31 11.99 -0.09
N LEU A 179 12.62 11.76 -0.23
CA LEU A 179 13.39 10.91 0.67
C LEU A 179 13.38 11.46 2.11
N ALA A 180 13.67 12.75 2.28
CA ALA A 180 13.66 13.39 3.59
C ALA A 180 12.27 13.28 4.24
N GLY A 181 11.20 13.58 3.49
CA GLY A 181 9.83 13.45 3.98
C GLY A 181 9.46 12.02 4.38
N CYS A 182 9.86 11.02 3.58
CA CYS A 182 9.63 9.61 3.90
C CYS A 182 10.34 9.21 5.20
N LEU A 183 11.60 9.62 5.37
CA LEU A 183 12.38 9.30 6.58
C LEU A 183 11.81 10.01 7.81
N VAL A 184 11.50 11.30 7.72
CA VAL A 184 10.91 12.07 8.84
C VAL A 184 9.60 11.44 9.29
N LEU A 185 8.70 11.12 8.36
CA LEU A 185 7.44 10.46 8.69
C LEU A 185 7.65 9.03 9.23
N ALA A 186 8.64 8.30 8.71
CA ALA A 186 8.93 6.95 9.18
C ALA A 186 9.40 6.95 10.64
N PHE A 187 10.20 7.93 11.05
CA PHE A 187 10.67 8.07 12.44
C PHE A 187 9.64 8.77 13.36
N ALA A 188 8.65 9.46 12.81
CA ALA A 188 7.54 10.02 13.58
C ALA A 188 6.47 8.96 13.95
N LEU A 189 6.50 7.76 13.35
CA LEU A 189 5.60 6.66 13.68
C LEU A 189 5.90 6.05 15.06
N PRO A 190 4.90 5.38 15.68
CA PRO A 190 5.10 4.68 16.95
C PRO A 190 6.28 3.69 16.87
N LEU A 191 7.11 3.66 17.91
CA LEU A 191 8.33 2.84 17.94
C LEU A 191 8.04 1.35 17.65
N SER A 192 6.90 0.84 18.08
CA SER A 192 6.45 -0.54 17.79
C SER A 192 6.34 -0.82 16.29
N SER A 193 5.85 0.13 15.50
CA SER A 193 5.71 0.02 14.04
C SER A 193 7.07 0.10 13.36
N VAL A 194 7.95 0.98 13.84
CA VAL A 194 9.30 1.15 13.30
C VAL A 194 10.14 -0.10 13.55
N VAL A 195 10.13 -0.62 14.79
CA VAL A 195 10.90 -1.81 15.17
C VAL A 195 10.40 -3.04 14.42
N SER A 196 9.09 -3.30 14.41
CA SER A 196 8.52 -4.44 13.68
C SER A 196 8.82 -4.37 12.18
N GLY A 197 8.66 -3.19 11.58
CA GLY A 197 9.02 -2.96 10.17
C GLY A 197 10.50 -3.18 9.89
N ALA A 198 11.39 -2.62 10.72
CA ALA A 198 12.83 -2.77 10.57
C ALA A 198 13.29 -4.23 10.72
N VAL A 199 12.70 -4.98 11.68
CA VAL A 199 12.98 -6.41 11.86
C VAL A 199 12.59 -7.21 10.61
N VAL A 200 11.40 -6.97 10.06
CA VAL A 200 10.94 -7.67 8.84
C VAL A 200 11.85 -7.36 7.65
N LEU A 201 12.25 -6.10 7.49
CA LEU A 201 13.20 -5.72 6.43
C LEU A 201 14.56 -6.37 6.63
N ALA A 202 15.10 -6.37 7.84
CA ALA A 202 16.38 -6.99 8.17
C ALA A 202 16.36 -8.51 7.93
N LEU A 203 15.27 -9.19 8.28
CA LEU A 203 15.06 -10.60 7.94
C LEU A 203 15.01 -10.81 6.43
N GLY A 204 14.27 -9.97 5.71
CA GLY A 204 14.18 -10.05 4.25
C GLY A 204 15.54 -9.90 3.56
N THR A 205 16.33 -8.90 3.97
CA THR A 205 17.68 -8.68 3.42
C THR A 205 18.64 -9.80 3.79
N ALA A 206 18.58 -10.31 5.03
CA ALA A 206 19.40 -11.44 5.46
C ALA A 206 19.09 -12.70 4.65
N VAL A 207 17.81 -13.04 4.47
CA VAL A 207 17.38 -14.18 3.65
C VAL A 207 17.85 -14.02 2.20
N HIS A 208 17.73 -12.82 1.64
CA HIS A 208 18.21 -12.53 0.29
C HIS A 208 19.73 -12.70 0.17
N ALA A 209 20.50 -12.17 1.13
CA ALA A 209 21.95 -12.25 1.15
C ALA A 209 22.43 -13.71 1.27
N VAL A 210 21.84 -14.49 2.18
CA VAL A 210 22.16 -15.93 2.35
C VAL A 210 21.88 -16.69 1.06
N ARG A 211 20.73 -16.46 0.42
CA ARG A 211 20.40 -17.13 -0.85
C ARG A 211 21.33 -16.75 -1.98
N ARG A 212 21.70 -15.48 -2.08
CA ARG A 212 22.68 -15.02 -3.08
C ARG A 212 24.06 -15.66 -2.85
N ALA A 213 24.48 -15.78 -1.59
CA ALA A 213 25.74 -16.43 -1.23
C ALA A 213 25.75 -17.94 -1.53
N LEU A 214 24.61 -18.62 -1.37
CA LEU A 214 24.46 -20.05 -1.72
C LEU A 214 24.37 -20.26 -3.23
N GLY A 215 23.69 -19.38 -3.97
CA GLY A 215 23.58 -19.45 -5.44
C GLY A 215 24.86 -19.07 -6.19
N ALA A 216 25.73 -18.25 -5.59
CA ALA A 216 27.04 -17.92 -6.17
C ALA A 216 28.10 -19.03 -5.96
N ARG A 217 27.77 -20.11 -5.24
CA ARG A 217 28.67 -21.23 -4.92
C ARG A 217 28.38 -22.51 -5.72
N GLY A 218 27.41 -22.50 -6.63
CA GLY A 218 27.07 -23.63 -7.52
C GLY A 218 27.14 -23.20 -8.98
#